data_AF-A0A0F9LL66-F1
#
_entry.id   AF-A0A0F9LL66-F1
#
_cell.length_a   1.000
_cell.length_b   1.000
_cell.length_c   1.000
_cell.angle_alpha   90.00
_cell.angle_beta   90.00
_cell.angle_gamma   90.00
#
_symmetry.space_group_name_H-M   'P 1'
#
loop_
_entity.id
_entity.type
_entity.pdbx_description
1 polymer ?
#
loop_
_entity_poly.entity_id
_entity_poly.type
_entity_poly.pdbx_seq_one_letter_code
_entity_poly.pdbx_strand_id
1 'polypeptide(L)'
;MALTGLDIYKNLPKENCKECGLPTCLAFAMKVASGQAGLDDCPRLSDEARGALGEASAPPQRLVKIGPDANAVEVGQETVMYRHDEKFHNPTVVALTISDAGETDAIREACQTFKGLEFTRVGQIIRPEMIALMNDSDSPDTFKAVAELIHGELGVPMVLIGKIESVSAAATGPLAGARPLLYCRGEVTADQLAELADAAKAPVCVAGDLASVAETVEALTAKGVKDIVISPA
;
A
#
# COMPACT_ATOMS: atom_id res chain seq x y z
N MET A 1 -1.15 17.95 7.95
CA MET A 1 -1.81 18.51 9.14
C MET A 1 -3.28 18.14 9.03
N ALA A 2 -3.86 17.53 10.06
CA ALA A 2 -5.29 17.27 10.07
C ALA A 2 -6.06 18.59 9.93
N LEU A 3 -7.10 18.62 9.09
CA LEU A 3 -7.98 19.79 8.97
C LEU A 3 -8.48 20.20 10.35
N THR A 4 -8.38 21.49 10.68
CA THR A 4 -9.01 21.97 11.91
C THR A 4 -10.53 21.92 11.76
N GLY A 5 -11.26 21.84 12.87
CA GLY A 5 -12.73 21.93 12.81
C GLY A 5 -13.22 23.24 12.15
N LEU A 6 -12.42 24.30 12.15
CA LEU A 6 -12.72 25.52 11.41
C LEU A 6 -12.54 25.38 9.89
N ASP A 7 -11.52 24.65 9.44
CA ASP A 7 -11.29 24.40 8.01
C ASP A 7 -12.36 23.49 7.42
N ILE A 8 -12.84 22.53 8.20
CA ILE A 8 -13.99 21.69 7.83
C ILE A 8 -15.26 22.55 7.76
N TYR A 9 -15.52 23.36 8.79
CA TYR A 9 -16.71 24.21 8.87
C TYR A 9 -16.86 25.19 7.69
N LYS A 10 -15.75 25.70 7.13
CA LYS A 10 -15.78 26.61 5.97
C LYS A 10 -16.49 26.01 4.76
N ASN A 11 -16.35 24.69 4.57
CA ASN A 11 -16.87 23.93 3.43
C ASN A 11 -18.24 23.28 3.69
N LEU A 12 -18.79 23.38 4.90
CA LEU A 12 -20.13 22.85 5.21
C LEU A 12 -21.25 23.79 4.73
N PRO A 13 -22.47 23.26 4.53
CA PRO A 13 -23.66 24.06 4.14
C PRO A 13 -24.07 25.16 5.14
N LYS A 14 -23.63 25.07 6.40
CA LYS A 14 -23.92 26.03 7.50
C LYS A 14 -25.41 26.19 7.84
N GLU A 15 -26.25 25.25 7.42
CA GLU A 15 -27.70 25.27 7.67
C GLU A 15 -28.08 24.89 9.11
N ASN A 16 -27.19 24.19 9.84
CA ASN A 16 -27.47 23.64 11.17
C ASN A 16 -28.77 22.80 11.22
N CYS A 17 -29.03 22.01 10.17
CA CYS A 17 -30.26 21.23 10.00
C CYS A 17 -30.44 20.06 10.99
N LYS A 18 -29.35 19.63 11.63
CA LYS A 18 -29.29 18.50 12.60
C LYS A 18 -29.58 17.12 11.99
N GLU A 19 -29.62 16.99 10.66
CA GLU A 19 -29.84 15.71 9.98
C GLU A 19 -28.69 14.71 10.19
N CYS A 20 -27.48 15.20 10.49
CA CYS A 20 -26.32 14.39 10.90
C CYS A 20 -26.33 14.02 12.40
N GLY A 21 -27.42 14.28 13.13
CA GLY A 21 -27.55 13.98 14.56
C GLY A 21 -26.79 14.91 15.51
N LEU A 22 -26.18 15.99 15.01
CA LEU A 22 -25.43 16.96 15.80
C LEU A 22 -26.11 18.34 15.85
N PRO A 23 -25.96 19.10 16.94
CA PRO A 23 -26.74 20.32 17.17
C PRO A 23 -26.41 21.46 16.22
N THR A 24 -25.19 21.49 15.65
CA THR A 24 -24.72 22.52 14.71
C THR A 24 -23.73 21.93 13.70
N CYS A 25 -23.57 22.58 12.55
CA CYS A 25 -22.54 22.27 11.56
C CYS A 25 -21.13 22.43 12.15
N LEU A 26 -20.93 23.36 13.09
CA LEU A 26 -19.65 23.51 13.78
C LEU A 26 -19.36 22.30 14.69
N ALA A 27 -20.37 21.79 15.41
CA ALA A 27 -20.22 20.58 16.22
C ALA A 27 -19.90 19.36 15.34
N PHE A 28 -20.51 19.25 14.16
CA PHE A 28 -20.15 18.26 13.15
C PHE A 28 -18.70 18.40 12.70
N ALA A 29 -18.28 19.61 12.32
CA ALA A 29 -16.91 19.87 11.90
C ALA A 29 -15.87 19.49 12.95
N MET A 30 -16.13 19.77 14.24
CA MET A 30 -15.24 19.38 15.33
C MET A 30 -15.17 17.86 15.51
N LYS A 31 -16.31 17.15 15.39
CA LYS A 31 -16.32 15.68 15.46
C LYS A 31 -15.56 15.04 14.30
N VAL A 32 -15.75 15.54 13.08
CA VAL A 32 -15.02 15.06 11.90
C VAL A 32 -13.51 15.32 12.07
N ALA A 33 -13.10 16.51 12.53
CA ALA A 33 -11.69 16.82 12.79
C ALA A 33 -11.04 15.90 13.83
N SER A 34 -11.83 15.38 14.78
CA SER A 34 -11.38 14.42 15.80
C SER A 34 -11.54 12.94 15.40
N GLY A 35 -11.98 12.64 14.16
CA GLY A 35 -12.21 11.28 13.68
C GLY A 35 -13.43 10.57 14.30
N GLN A 36 -14.33 11.30 14.96
CA GLN A 36 -15.52 10.74 15.62
C GLN A 36 -16.76 10.68 14.72
N ALA A 37 -16.70 11.24 13.52
CA ALA A 37 -17.75 11.24 12.50
C ALA A 37 -17.12 11.27 11.11
N GLY A 38 -17.81 10.70 10.11
CA GLY A 38 -17.41 10.73 8.71
C GLY A 38 -18.00 11.92 7.97
N LEU A 39 -17.34 12.38 6.90
CA LEU A 39 -17.91 13.40 6.01
C LEU A 39 -19.24 12.95 5.38
N ASP A 40 -19.40 11.63 5.19
CA ASP A 40 -20.59 10.99 4.63
C ASP A 40 -21.82 11.05 5.54
N ASP A 41 -21.64 11.36 6.84
CA ASP A 41 -22.74 11.49 7.81
C ASP A 41 -23.56 12.78 7.60
N CYS A 42 -23.10 13.71 6.74
CA CYS A 42 -23.83 14.91 6.37
C CYS A 42 -24.56 14.69 5.02
N PRO A 43 -25.90 14.53 5.01
CA PRO A 43 -26.64 14.25 3.77
C PRO A 43 -26.64 15.43 2.78
N ARG A 44 -26.35 16.64 3.27
CA ARG A 44 -26.38 17.88 2.48
C ARG A 44 -25.00 18.36 2.05
N LEU A 45 -23.96 17.56 2.24
CA LEU A 45 -22.61 17.90 1.79
C LEU A 45 -22.53 17.76 0.26
N SER A 46 -22.17 18.85 -0.42
CA SER A 46 -21.98 18.83 -1.88
C SER A 46 -20.79 17.95 -2.28
N ASP A 47 -20.82 17.39 -3.49
CA ASP A 47 -19.75 16.54 -4.00
C ASP A 47 -18.41 17.30 -4.10
N GLU A 48 -18.45 18.59 -4.44
CA GLU A 48 -17.29 19.47 -4.45
C GLU A 48 -16.67 19.64 -3.05
N ALA A 49 -17.51 19.89 -2.04
CA ALA A 49 -17.05 20.00 -0.65
C ALA A 49 -16.54 18.66 -0.12
N ARG A 50 -17.15 17.55 -0.55
CA ARG A 50 -16.71 16.19 -0.21
C ARG A 50 -15.33 15.89 -0.80
N GLY A 51 -15.09 16.29 -2.05
CA GLY A 51 -13.77 16.17 -2.70
C GLY A 51 -12.71 17.00 -1.96
N ALA A 52 -12.95 18.29 -1.77
CA ALA A 52 -12.00 19.19 -1.12
C ALA A 52 -11.68 18.78 0.33
N LEU A 53 -12.69 18.38 1.11
CA LEU A 53 -12.50 17.90 2.48
C LEU A 53 -11.89 16.50 2.51
N GLY A 54 -12.23 15.62 1.57
CA GLY A 54 -11.66 14.27 1.46
C GLY A 54 -10.16 14.30 1.18
N GLU A 55 -9.73 15.17 0.25
CA GLU A 55 -8.30 15.37 -0.03
C GLU A 55 -7.55 15.99 1.15
N ALA A 56 -8.12 17.00 1.79
CA ALA A 56 -7.43 17.69 2.88
C ALA A 56 -7.51 16.94 4.25
N SER A 57 -8.47 16.03 4.42
CA SER A 57 -8.55 15.11 5.57
C SER A 57 -7.84 13.78 5.34
N ALA A 58 -7.37 13.52 4.11
CA ALA A 58 -6.63 12.30 3.81
C ALA A 58 -5.45 12.18 4.77
N PRO A 59 -5.20 10.99 5.34
CA PRO A 59 -4.02 10.76 6.16
C PRO A 59 -2.76 11.22 5.41
N PRO A 60 -1.78 11.86 6.10
CA PRO A 60 -0.56 12.37 5.46
C PRO A 60 0.17 11.31 4.62
N GLN A 61 0.04 10.05 5.03
CA GLN A 61 0.49 8.88 4.29
C GLN A 61 -0.71 7.98 4.01
N ARG A 62 -0.88 7.56 2.76
CA ARG A 62 -1.94 6.60 2.39
C ARG A 62 -1.66 5.22 2.99
N LEU A 63 -2.71 4.47 3.34
CA LEU A 63 -2.62 3.05 3.65
C LEU A 63 -2.57 2.24 2.34
N VAL A 64 -1.52 1.44 2.16
CA VAL A 64 -1.37 0.52 1.03
C VAL A 64 -1.47 -0.91 1.55
N LYS A 65 -2.30 -1.74 0.91
CA LYS A 65 -2.45 -3.16 1.21
C LYS A 65 -1.70 -3.99 0.19
N ILE A 66 -0.89 -4.94 0.65
CA ILE A 66 -0.12 -5.86 -0.19
C ILE A 66 -0.52 -7.29 0.14
N GLY A 67 -0.85 -8.09 -0.87
CA GLY A 67 -1.33 -9.46 -0.71
C GLY A 67 -2.85 -9.61 -0.78
N PRO A 68 -3.34 -10.87 -0.69
CA PRO A 68 -4.76 -11.18 -0.74
C PRO A 68 -5.47 -10.76 0.55
N ASP A 69 -6.74 -10.33 0.47
CA ASP A 69 -7.48 -9.69 1.59
C ASP A 69 -7.45 -10.46 2.92
N ALA A 70 -7.40 -11.80 2.89
CA ALA A 70 -7.36 -12.62 4.11
C ALA A 70 -6.04 -12.49 4.90
N ASN A 71 -4.92 -12.25 4.19
CA ASN A 71 -3.56 -12.23 4.74
C ASN A 71 -2.78 -10.98 4.29
N ALA A 72 -3.47 -9.91 3.90
CA ALA A 72 -2.83 -8.71 3.39
C ALA A 72 -2.06 -8.01 4.51
N VAL A 73 -0.84 -7.58 4.19
CA VAL A 73 -0.07 -6.67 5.06
C VAL A 73 -0.43 -5.24 4.73
N GLU A 74 -0.42 -4.38 5.75
CA GLU A 74 -0.79 -2.98 5.65
C GLU A 74 0.43 -2.11 5.94
N VAL A 75 0.72 -1.17 5.04
CA VAL A 75 1.85 -0.23 5.17
C VAL A 75 1.37 1.21 4.97
N GLY A 76 2.01 2.16 5.67
CA GLY A 76 1.65 3.57 5.63
C GLY A 76 0.65 3.98 6.71
N GLN A 77 -0.17 5.00 6.44
CA GLN A 77 -1.12 5.58 7.42
C GLN A 77 -0.51 6.06 8.74
N GLU A 78 0.79 6.36 8.77
CA GLU A 78 1.41 6.97 9.94
C GLU A 78 1.15 8.48 9.98
N THR A 79 0.96 9.00 11.20
CA THR A 79 0.58 10.40 11.45
C THR A 79 1.66 11.23 12.13
N VAL A 80 2.68 10.57 12.70
CA VAL A 80 3.70 11.22 13.56
C VAL A 80 5.13 10.84 13.17
N MET A 81 6.07 11.75 13.44
CA MET A 81 7.51 11.50 13.29
C MET A 81 8.10 10.82 14.53
N TYR A 82 7.55 11.10 15.72
CA TYR A 82 8.05 10.58 16.98
C TYR A 82 6.98 9.80 17.74
N ARG A 83 7.34 8.59 18.17
CA ARG A 83 6.44 7.68 18.90
C ARG A 83 5.96 8.17 20.28
N HIS A 84 6.47 9.30 20.76
CA HIS A 84 6.06 9.90 22.04
C HIS A 84 5.00 10.99 21.87
N ASP A 85 4.82 11.50 20.64
CA ASP A 85 3.71 12.40 20.30
C ASP A 85 2.42 11.57 20.13
N GLU A 86 2.54 10.44 19.44
CA GLU A 86 1.49 9.42 19.28
C GLU A 86 2.15 8.05 19.02
N LYS A 87 1.41 6.95 19.08
CA LYS A 87 1.94 5.63 18.69
C LYS A 87 2.12 5.52 17.17
N PHE A 88 3.05 4.69 16.73
CA PHE A 88 3.03 4.16 15.37
C PHE A 88 1.94 3.09 15.27
N HIS A 89 1.19 3.08 14.18
CA HIS A 89 -0.01 2.26 14.04
C HIS A 89 0.28 0.94 13.33
N ASN A 90 1.08 0.96 12.27
CA ASN A 90 1.37 -0.19 11.42
C ASN A 90 2.81 -0.68 11.65
N PRO A 91 3.01 -1.90 12.18
CA PRO A 91 4.33 -2.48 12.33
C PRO A 91 5.07 -2.59 10.99
N THR A 92 6.39 -2.52 11.01
CA THR A 92 7.20 -2.72 9.81
C THR A 92 7.04 -4.14 9.29
N VAL A 93 6.62 -4.27 8.04
CA VAL A 93 6.57 -5.56 7.34
C VAL A 93 7.99 -6.02 7.02
N VAL A 94 8.32 -7.22 7.49
CA VAL A 94 9.63 -7.86 7.22
C VAL A 94 9.45 -8.91 6.13
N ALA A 95 10.27 -8.80 5.08
CA ALA A 95 10.28 -9.75 3.97
C ALA A 95 11.58 -10.58 3.92
N LEU A 96 11.45 -11.88 3.63
CA LEU A 96 12.61 -12.71 3.31
C LEU A 96 12.86 -12.66 1.80
N THR A 97 14.11 -12.36 1.42
CA THR A 97 14.51 -12.31 0.01
C THR A 97 14.80 -13.71 -0.52
N ILE A 98 14.24 -14.04 -1.68
CA ILE A 98 14.50 -15.27 -2.43
C ILE A 98 14.89 -14.90 -3.86
N SER A 99 15.96 -15.51 -4.37
CA SER A 99 16.39 -15.37 -5.76
C SER A 99 15.71 -16.42 -6.65
N ASP A 100 15.24 -16.03 -7.83
CA ASP A 100 14.69 -16.96 -8.83
C ASP A 100 15.77 -17.75 -9.60
N ALA A 101 17.06 -17.41 -9.44
CA ALA A 101 18.18 -18.13 -10.02
C ALA A 101 18.57 -19.38 -9.23
N GLY A 102 17.98 -19.59 -8.06
CA GLY A 102 18.22 -20.78 -7.23
C GLY A 102 17.62 -22.05 -7.83
N GLU A 103 18.23 -23.19 -7.51
CA GLU A 103 17.63 -24.49 -7.82
C GLU A 103 16.30 -24.68 -7.09
N THR A 104 15.37 -25.42 -7.68
CA THR A 104 14.01 -25.61 -7.13
C THR A 104 14.02 -26.14 -5.70
N ASP A 105 14.91 -27.07 -5.36
CA ASP A 105 14.97 -27.64 -4.01
C ASP A 105 15.51 -26.62 -2.99
N ALA A 106 16.45 -25.76 -3.38
CA ALA A 106 16.93 -24.66 -2.54
C ALA A 106 15.84 -23.62 -2.30
N ILE A 107 15.00 -23.31 -3.31
CA ILE A 107 13.85 -22.42 -3.16
C ILE A 107 12.82 -23.00 -2.20
N ARG A 108 12.55 -24.32 -2.28
CA ARG A 108 11.67 -25.00 -1.33
C ARG A 108 12.24 -24.98 0.08
N GLU A 109 13.54 -25.20 0.24
CA GLU A 109 14.21 -25.11 1.55
C GLU A 109 14.09 -23.69 2.15
N ALA A 110 14.24 -22.65 1.32
CA ALA A 110 14.00 -21.27 1.75
C ALA A 110 12.53 -21.05 2.20
N CYS A 111 11.55 -21.63 1.49
CA CYS A 111 10.15 -21.60 1.90
C CYS A 111 9.91 -22.32 3.24
N GLN A 112 10.56 -23.47 3.47
CA GLN A 112 10.47 -24.17 4.76
C GLN A 112 11.13 -23.37 5.89
N THR A 113 12.27 -22.73 5.62
CA THR A 113 12.93 -21.81 6.54
C THR A 113 12.00 -20.65 6.91
N PHE A 114 11.32 -20.06 5.93
CA PHE A 114 10.33 -19.00 6.16
C PHE A 114 9.20 -19.47 7.08
N LYS A 115 8.62 -20.66 6.84
CA LYS A 115 7.56 -21.23 7.69
C LYS A 115 8.02 -21.44 9.14
N GLY A 116 9.29 -21.82 9.33
CA GLY A 116 9.88 -22.08 10.63
C GLY A 116 10.41 -20.84 11.35
N LEU A 117 10.54 -19.70 10.67
CA LEU A 117 11.12 -18.48 11.23
C LEU A 117 10.11 -17.73 12.09
N GLU A 118 9.82 -18.29 13.27
CA GLU A 118 8.85 -17.75 14.22
C GLU A 118 9.43 -17.70 15.63
N PHE A 119 9.29 -16.55 16.29
CA PHE A 119 9.77 -16.33 17.65
C PHE A 119 8.62 -15.92 18.56
N THR A 120 8.52 -16.52 19.74
CA THR A 120 7.62 -16.03 20.79
C THR A 120 8.40 -15.14 21.75
N ARG A 121 8.02 -13.87 21.85
CA ARG A 121 8.60 -12.90 22.78
C ARG A 121 7.50 -12.25 23.61
N VAL A 122 7.50 -12.52 24.92
CA VAL A 122 6.51 -11.95 25.86
C VAL A 122 5.06 -12.22 25.39
N GLY A 123 4.79 -13.43 24.90
CA GLY A 123 3.47 -13.84 24.40
C GLY A 123 3.08 -13.32 23.02
N GLN A 124 3.95 -12.53 22.36
CA GLN A 124 3.76 -12.10 20.98
C GLN A 124 4.56 -12.98 20.02
N ILE A 125 3.94 -13.29 18.88
CA ILE A 125 4.58 -14.00 17.77
C ILE A 125 5.24 -12.97 16.87
N ILE A 126 6.53 -13.16 16.59
CA ILE A 126 7.33 -12.34 15.67
C ILE A 126 7.83 -13.25 14.56
N ARG A 127 7.52 -12.90 13.31
CA ARG A 127 7.87 -13.66 12.11
C ARG A 127 7.91 -12.73 10.89
N PRO A 128 8.60 -13.08 9.80
CA PRO A 128 8.41 -12.39 8.54
C PRO A 128 7.00 -12.69 7.99
N GLU A 129 6.43 -11.71 7.30
CA GLU A 129 5.05 -11.78 6.81
C GLU A 129 4.98 -11.71 5.27
N MET A 130 6.12 -11.52 4.62
CA MET A 130 6.19 -11.29 3.18
C MET A 130 7.42 -11.96 2.56
N ILE A 131 7.36 -12.29 1.28
CA ILE A 131 8.51 -12.70 0.47
C ILE A 131 8.90 -11.60 -0.51
N ALA A 132 10.19 -11.35 -0.68
CA ALA A 132 10.72 -10.53 -1.77
C ALA A 132 11.37 -11.46 -2.80
N LEU A 133 10.73 -11.64 -3.97
CA LEU A 133 11.26 -12.46 -5.05
C LEU A 133 12.09 -11.59 -6.00
N MET A 134 13.38 -11.93 -6.14
CA MET A 134 14.35 -11.25 -6.99
C MET A 134 14.48 -11.96 -8.34
N ASN A 135 14.42 -11.19 -9.43
CA ASN A 135 14.68 -11.67 -10.79
C ASN A 135 16.18 -11.60 -11.11
N ASP A 136 16.97 -12.49 -10.53
CA ASP A 136 18.40 -12.60 -10.80
C ASP A 136 18.68 -13.52 -12.02
N SER A 137 17.71 -14.34 -12.42
CA SER A 137 17.78 -15.21 -13.60
C SER A 137 17.65 -14.45 -14.92
N ASP A 138 17.16 -13.21 -14.89
CA ASP A 138 16.81 -12.38 -16.05
C ASP A 138 15.78 -13.03 -17.02
N SER A 139 15.10 -14.09 -16.59
CA SER A 139 14.13 -14.85 -17.40
C SER A 139 12.69 -14.66 -16.88
N PRO A 140 11.78 -14.07 -17.67
CA PRO A 140 10.37 -13.94 -17.28
C PRO A 140 9.69 -15.29 -16.99
N ASP A 141 10.02 -16.33 -17.75
CA ASP A 141 9.45 -17.68 -17.57
C ASP A 141 9.92 -18.32 -16.27
N THR A 142 11.21 -18.18 -15.95
CA THR A 142 11.78 -18.67 -14.69
C THR A 142 11.16 -17.92 -13.51
N PHE A 143 11.12 -16.59 -13.59
CA PHE A 143 10.55 -15.74 -12.54
C PHE A 143 9.09 -16.07 -12.27
N LYS A 144 8.29 -16.25 -13.33
CA LYS A 144 6.89 -16.67 -13.24
C LYS A 144 6.74 -18.04 -12.56
N ALA A 145 7.53 -19.04 -12.97
CA ALA A 145 7.47 -20.38 -12.40
C ALA A 145 7.85 -20.40 -10.91
N VAL A 146 8.87 -19.63 -10.52
CA VAL A 146 9.28 -19.50 -9.12
C VAL A 146 8.23 -18.74 -8.30
N ALA A 147 7.63 -17.69 -8.85
CA ALA A 147 6.54 -16.97 -8.19
C ALA A 147 5.34 -17.90 -7.91
N GLU A 148 4.95 -18.73 -8.88
CA GLU A 148 3.89 -19.73 -8.72
C GLU A 148 4.23 -20.76 -7.64
N LEU A 149 5.46 -21.27 -7.63
CA LEU A 149 5.94 -22.21 -6.61
C LEU A 149 5.85 -21.61 -5.21
N ILE A 150 6.40 -20.40 -5.01
CA ILE A 150 6.41 -19.72 -3.71
C ILE A 150 4.98 -19.43 -3.24
N HIS A 151 4.12 -18.98 -4.15
CA HIS A 151 2.72 -18.70 -3.84
C HIS A 151 1.97 -19.97 -3.40
N GLY A 152 2.16 -21.08 -4.10
CA GLY A 152 1.57 -22.37 -3.74
C GLY A 152 2.09 -22.95 -2.42
N GLU A 153 3.37 -22.72 -2.10
CA GLU A 153 3.99 -23.22 -0.86
C GLU A 153 3.62 -22.40 0.38
N LEU A 154 3.48 -21.07 0.24
CA LEU A 154 3.38 -20.15 1.38
C LEU A 154 2.05 -19.41 1.47
N GLY A 155 1.47 -18.97 0.34
CA GLY A 155 0.26 -18.16 0.34
C GLY A 155 0.38 -16.81 1.07
N VAL A 156 1.61 -16.29 1.26
CA VAL A 156 1.88 -15.00 1.89
C VAL A 156 2.00 -13.87 0.86
N PRO A 157 1.82 -12.60 1.25
CA PRO A 157 2.12 -11.46 0.40
C PRO A 157 3.53 -11.53 -0.22
N MET A 158 3.66 -10.96 -1.41
CA MET A 158 4.92 -10.96 -2.16
C MET A 158 5.25 -9.58 -2.71
N VAL A 159 6.54 -9.23 -2.73
CA VAL A 159 7.12 -8.18 -3.56
C VAL A 159 7.82 -8.86 -4.74
N LEU A 160 7.53 -8.40 -5.94
CA LEU A 160 8.18 -8.84 -7.17
C LEU A 160 9.21 -7.81 -7.57
N ILE A 161 10.49 -8.18 -7.52
CA ILE A 161 11.62 -7.27 -7.78
C ILE A 161 12.35 -7.74 -9.04
N GLY A 162 12.21 -7.01 -10.14
CA GLY A 162 12.80 -7.41 -11.42
C GLY A 162 12.53 -6.44 -12.56
N LYS A 163 12.85 -6.85 -13.79
CA LYS A 163 12.47 -6.09 -14.99
C LYS A 163 10.95 -6.11 -15.18
N ILE A 164 10.40 -5.09 -15.85
CA ILE A 164 8.94 -4.95 -16.00
C ILE A 164 8.30 -6.15 -16.69
N GLU A 165 9.00 -6.80 -17.62
CA GLU A 165 8.51 -7.99 -18.33
C GLU A 165 8.33 -9.18 -17.37
N SER A 166 9.33 -9.44 -16.52
CA SER A 166 9.28 -10.50 -15.52
C SER A 166 8.22 -10.23 -14.46
N VAL A 167 8.19 -9.00 -13.92
CA VAL A 167 7.22 -8.57 -12.91
C VAL A 167 5.79 -8.66 -13.47
N SER A 168 5.58 -8.20 -14.70
CA SER A 168 4.28 -8.27 -15.38
C SER A 168 3.82 -9.72 -15.60
N ALA A 169 4.70 -10.59 -16.10
CA ALA A 169 4.39 -11.99 -16.36
C ALA A 169 3.99 -12.76 -15.09
N ALA A 170 4.65 -12.49 -13.96
CA ALA A 170 4.31 -13.09 -12.67
C ALA A 170 3.02 -12.49 -12.07
N ALA A 171 2.89 -11.16 -12.07
CA ALA A 171 1.77 -10.45 -11.44
C ALA A 171 0.42 -10.70 -12.13
N THR A 172 0.41 -10.75 -13.46
CA THR A 172 -0.80 -10.96 -14.26
C THR A 172 -1.09 -12.43 -14.56
N GLY A 173 -0.12 -13.32 -14.30
CA GLY A 173 -0.24 -14.76 -14.48
C GLY A 173 -0.56 -15.48 -13.16
N PRO A 174 0.41 -16.20 -12.57
CA PRO A 174 0.19 -17.04 -11.40
C PRO A 174 -0.24 -16.25 -10.15
N LEU A 175 0.09 -14.95 -10.07
CA LEU A 175 -0.28 -14.09 -8.95
C LEU A 175 -1.50 -13.20 -9.24
N ALA A 176 -2.26 -13.49 -10.29
CA ALA A 176 -3.46 -12.74 -10.62
C ALA A 176 -4.45 -12.75 -9.43
N GLY A 177 -4.83 -11.57 -8.96
CA GLY A 177 -5.69 -11.40 -7.78
C GLY A 177 -4.98 -11.56 -6.42
N ALA A 178 -3.70 -11.98 -6.39
CA ALA A 178 -2.91 -12.06 -5.16
C ALA A 178 -2.32 -10.70 -4.72
N ARG A 179 -2.48 -9.65 -5.54
CA ARG A 179 -2.13 -8.25 -5.21
C ARG A 179 -0.67 -8.06 -4.72
N PRO A 180 0.36 -8.56 -5.44
CA PRO A 180 1.76 -8.38 -5.04
C PRO A 180 2.23 -6.92 -5.16
N LEU A 181 3.25 -6.51 -4.41
CA LEU A 181 3.91 -5.22 -4.63
C LEU A 181 4.84 -5.31 -5.84
N LEU A 182 4.65 -4.42 -6.80
CA LEU A 182 5.37 -4.42 -8.07
C LEU A 182 6.58 -3.48 -7.99
N TYR A 183 7.78 -4.04 -7.90
CA TYR A 183 9.03 -3.29 -7.89
C TYR A 183 9.76 -3.56 -9.21
N CYS A 184 9.50 -2.72 -10.20
CA CYS A 184 10.22 -2.77 -11.47
C CYS A 184 11.58 -2.05 -11.35
N ARG A 185 12.67 -2.72 -11.75
CA ARG A 185 14.03 -2.18 -11.82
C ARG A 185 14.37 -1.81 -13.26
N GLY A 186 15.26 -0.84 -13.42
CA GLY A 186 15.71 -0.35 -14.72
C GLY A 186 14.93 0.88 -15.18
N GLU A 187 15.03 1.20 -16.47
CA GLU A 187 14.32 2.33 -17.08
C GLU A 187 12.86 1.93 -17.32
N VAL A 188 11.96 2.44 -16.48
CA VAL A 188 10.51 2.19 -16.57
C VAL A 188 9.77 3.51 -16.48
N THR A 189 8.90 3.78 -17.45
CA THR A 189 8.12 5.02 -17.46
C THR A 189 6.90 4.93 -16.54
N ALA A 190 6.40 6.08 -16.09
CA ALA A 190 5.15 6.16 -15.33
C ALA A 190 3.95 5.56 -16.11
N ASP A 191 3.97 5.66 -17.44
CA ASP A 191 2.94 5.07 -18.31
C ASP A 191 2.94 3.55 -18.20
N GLN A 192 4.11 2.93 -18.36
CA GLN A 192 4.27 1.48 -18.27
C GLN A 192 3.93 0.96 -16.87
N LEU A 193 4.35 1.67 -15.81
CA LEU A 193 3.98 1.33 -14.44
C LEU A 193 2.47 1.43 -14.19
N ALA A 194 1.80 2.46 -14.73
CA ALA A 194 0.36 2.63 -14.56
C ALA A 194 -0.44 1.53 -15.28
N GLU A 195 -0.05 1.18 -16.50
CA GLU A 195 -0.66 0.08 -17.25
C GLU A 195 -0.51 -1.25 -16.49
N LEU A 196 0.68 -1.52 -15.97
CA LEU A 196 0.94 -2.72 -15.17
C LEU A 196 0.15 -2.73 -13.86
N ALA A 197 0.09 -1.60 -13.14
CA ALA A 197 -0.68 -1.47 -11.91
C ALA A 197 -2.18 -1.76 -12.15
N ASP A 198 -2.73 -1.25 -13.25
CA ASP A 198 -4.13 -1.47 -13.61
C ASP A 198 -4.39 -2.92 -14.04
N ALA A 199 -3.49 -3.51 -14.83
CA ALA A 199 -3.60 -4.90 -15.28
C ALA A 199 -3.52 -5.90 -14.12
N ALA A 200 -2.60 -5.69 -13.18
CA ALA A 200 -2.42 -6.56 -12.01
C ALA A 200 -3.35 -6.22 -10.83
N LYS A 201 -4.00 -5.05 -10.87
CA LYS A 201 -4.78 -4.46 -9.75
C LYS A 201 -4.00 -4.41 -8.44
N ALA A 202 -2.70 -4.12 -8.53
CA ALA A 202 -1.74 -4.28 -7.46
C ALA A 202 -0.91 -3.00 -7.20
N PRO A 203 -0.39 -2.80 -5.98
CA PRO A 203 0.40 -1.62 -5.64
C PRO A 203 1.76 -1.61 -6.37
N VAL A 204 2.28 -0.41 -6.63
CA VAL A 204 3.59 -0.22 -7.29
C VAL A 204 4.61 0.40 -6.35
N CYS A 205 5.87 0.00 -6.51
CA CYS A 205 7.02 0.63 -5.86
C CYS A 205 7.74 1.56 -6.83
N VAL A 206 7.98 2.80 -6.44
CA VAL A 206 8.75 3.79 -7.19
C VAL A 206 10.10 3.98 -6.51
N ALA A 207 11.16 3.56 -7.21
CA ALA A 207 12.54 3.68 -6.73
C ALA A 207 13.32 4.72 -7.54
N GLY A 208 14.16 5.50 -6.88
CA GLY A 208 14.93 6.59 -7.49
C GLY A 208 15.43 7.57 -6.44
N ASP A 209 16.02 8.69 -6.85
CA ASP A 209 16.28 9.80 -5.93
C ASP A 209 14.97 10.53 -5.56
N LEU A 210 15.02 11.40 -4.54
CA LEU A 210 13.82 12.07 -4.04
C LEU A 210 13.08 12.90 -5.10
N ALA A 211 13.78 13.54 -6.04
CA ALA A 211 13.14 14.38 -7.06
C ALA A 211 12.47 13.51 -8.13
N SER A 212 13.19 12.52 -8.67
CA SER A 212 12.63 11.62 -9.68
C SER A 212 11.47 10.77 -9.15
N VAL A 213 11.54 10.34 -7.88
CA VAL A 213 10.44 9.64 -7.21
C VAL A 213 9.21 10.55 -7.12
N ALA A 214 9.37 11.81 -6.71
CA ALA A 214 8.25 12.74 -6.59
C ALA A 214 7.56 12.98 -7.95
N GLU A 215 8.33 13.26 -9.00
CA GLU A 215 7.82 13.45 -10.36
C GLU A 215 7.05 12.21 -10.87
N THR A 216 7.60 11.02 -10.63
CA THR A 216 6.97 9.76 -11.05
C THR A 216 5.68 9.49 -10.27
N VAL A 217 5.66 9.75 -8.96
CA VAL A 217 4.47 9.61 -8.11
C VAL A 217 3.35 10.57 -8.56
N GLU A 218 3.68 11.81 -8.90
CA GLU A 218 2.71 12.78 -9.44
C GLU A 218 2.13 12.30 -10.77
N ALA A 219 2.97 11.83 -11.69
CA ALA A 219 2.54 11.30 -12.98
C ALA A 219 1.62 10.06 -12.84
N LEU A 220 1.96 9.14 -11.92
CA LEU A 220 1.13 7.97 -11.61
C LEU A 220 -0.21 8.35 -10.99
N THR A 221 -0.20 9.33 -10.07
CA THR A 221 -1.42 9.82 -9.42
C THR A 221 -2.36 10.47 -10.43
N ALA A 222 -1.84 11.25 -11.38
CA ALA A 222 -2.61 11.85 -12.46
C ALA A 222 -3.28 10.80 -13.37
N LYS A 223 -2.73 9.59 -13.43
CA LYS A 223 -3.31 8.43 -14.13
C LYS A 223 -4.25 7.58 -13.27
N GLY A 224 -4.50 7.99 -12.03
CA GLY A 224 -5.40 7.30 -11.10
C GLY A 224 -4.75 6.18 -10.29
N VAL A 225 -3.43 5.96 -10.40
CA VAL A 225 -2.71 5.01 -9.56
C VAL A 225 -2.46 5.66 -8.20
N LYS A 226 -3.10 5.13 -7.16
CA LYS A 226 -3.00 5.70 -5.80
C LYS A 226 -2.22 4.83 -4.82
N ASP A 227 -2.17 3.53 -5.06
CA ASP A 227 -1.50 2.58 -4.17
C ASP A 227 -0.02 2.50 -4.55
N ILE A 228 0.76 3.45 -4.04
CA ILE A 228 2.18 3.63 -4.36
C ILE A 228 3.03 3.54 -3.08
N VAL A 229 4.09 2.75 -3.14
CA VAL A 229 5.17 2.68 -2.15
C VAL A 229 6.41 3.37 -2.73
N ILE A 230 7.17 4.08 -1.91
CA ILE A 230 8.40 4.78 -2.34
C ILE A 230 9.65 4.07 -1.81
N SER A 231 10.69 4.02 -2.63
CA SER A 231 12.01 3.48 -2.29
C SER A 231 13.10 4.47 -2.71
N PRO A 232 13.29 5.58 -1.97
CA PRO A 232 14.34 6.53 -2.28
C PRO A 232 15.73 5.89 -2.10
N ALA A 233 16.61 6.09 -3.08
CA ALA A 233 18.00 5.63 -3.09
C ALA A 233 18.95 6.61 -2.37
#